data_AF-A0A6A8QAE4-F1
#
_entry.id   AF-A0A6A8QAE4-F1
#
_cell.length_a   1.000
_cell.length_b   1.000
_cell.length_c   1.000
_cell.angle_alpha   90.00
_cell.angle_beta   90.00
_cell.angle_gamma   90.00
#
_symmetry.space_group_name_H-M   'P 1'
#
loop_
_entity.id
_entity.type
_entity.pdbx_description
1 polymer ?
#
loop_
_entity_poly.entity_id
_entity_poly.type
_entity_poly.pdbx_seq_one_letter_code
_entity_poly.pdbx_strand_id
1 'polypeptide(L)'
;MDINLSNKTLRKILLIGFVVLVYVYTIRPARNILFSFQYNSTVSEQTLKEQKIEVITLEERAVIFGYGENQAAKRWHYTIPFGIYFVLSLALLIMPGGKRKLILILVIIHFIAMAAASLLLWTGMNWHPNWLMGLDLMARYLIPFGSFGLIPLAYIQQKNTNEGNA
;
A
#
# COMPACT_ATOMS: atom_id res chain seq x y z
N MET A 1 16.13 0.69 34.52
CA MET A 1 14.70 1.01 34.38
C MET A 1 14.05 -0.22 33.79
N ASP A 2 13.55 -1.11 34.64
CA ASP A 2 13.09 -2.43 34.21
C ASP A 2 11.68 -2.33 33.64
N ILE A 3 11.55 -2.56 32.33
CA ILE A 3 10.25 -2.57 31.65
C ILE A 3 9.56 -3.89 32.00
N ASN A 4 8.74 -3.89 33.04
CA ASN A 4 7.92 -5.04 33.41
C ASN A 4 6.74 -5.17 32.43
N LEU A 5 6.98 -5.81 31.27
CA LEU A 5 5.97 -6.07 30.25
C LEU A 5 5.00 -7.16 30.73
N SER A 6 3.71 -6.85 30.76
CA SER A 6 2.68 -7.88 30.90
C SER A 6 2.84 -8.96 29.83
N ASN A 7 2.66 -10.23 30.21
CA ASN A 7 2.64 -11.38 29.29
C ASN A 7 1.74 -11.16 28.06
N LYS A 8 0.64 -10.41 28.20
CA LYS A 8 -0.27 -10.09 27.09
C LYS A 8 0.35 -9.10 26.10
N THR A 9 1.07 -8.09 26.60
CA THR A 9 1.76 -7.10 25.78
C THR A 9 2.96 -7.71 25.07
N LEU A 10 3.74 -8.54 25.76
CA LEU A 10 4.86 -9.27 25.17
C LEU A 10 4.40 -10.14 23.99
N ARG A 11 3.31 -10.90 24.14
CA ARG A 11 2.72 -11.70 23.05
C ARG A 11 2.34 -10.86 21.83
N LYS A 12 1.77 -9.66 22.02
CA LYS A 12 1.42 -8.76 20.91
C LYS A 12 2.65 -8.24 20.18
N ILE A 13 3.70 -7.86 20.92
CA ILE A 13 4.96 -7.39 20.34
C ILE A 13 5.61 -8.52 19.53
N LEU A 14 5.67 -9.74 20.07
CA LEU A 14 6.20 -10.91 19.36
C LEU A 14 5.39 -11.20 18.09
N LEU A 15 4.05 -11.11 18.16
CA LEU A 15 3.19 -11.28 16.99
C LEU A 15 3.45 -10.21 15.92
N ILE A 16 3.60 -8.95 16.31
CA ILE A 16 3.95 -7.87 15.38
C ILE A 16 5.32 -8.13 14.75
N GLY A 17 6.32 -8.54 15.55
CA GLY A 17 7.64 -8.91 15.06
C GLY A 17 7.58 -10.05 14.04
N PHE A 18 6.81 -11.10 14.33
CA PHE A 18 6.58 -12.21 13.41
C PHE A 18 5.91 -11.74 12.11
N VAL A 19 4.86 -10.91 12.20
CA VAL A 19 4.18 -10.34 11.02
C VAL A 19 5.13 -9.50 10.17
N VAL A 20 6.00 -8.70 10.79
CA VAL A 20 7.02 -7.91 10.09
C VAL A 20 8.01 -8.83 9.37
N LEU A 21 8.45 -9.92 10.00
CA LEU A 21 9.33 -10.91 9.36
C LEU A 21 8.64 -11.55 8.15
N VAL A 22 7.41 -12.03 8.30
CA VAL A 22 6.61 -12.59 7.19
C VAL A 22 6.45 -11.55 6.07
N TYR A 23 6.22 -10.29 6.42
CA TYR A 23 6.14 -9.22 5.43
C TYR A 23 7.46 -9.05 4.66
N VAL A 24 8.59 -8.97 5.37
CA VAL A 24 9.91 -8.76 4.75
C VAL A 24 10.32 -9.93 3.86
N TYR A 25 10.10 -11.16 4.30
CA TYR A 25 10.58 -12.35 3.60
C TYR A 25 9.60 -12.95 2.59
N THR A 26 8.30 -12.63 2.69
CA THR A 26 7.28 -13.22 1.81
C THR A 26 6.52 -12.17 1.02
N ILE A 27 5.88 -11.21 1.71
CA ILE A 27 4.98 -10.25 1.04
C ILE A 27 5.78 -9.26 0.17
N ARG A 28 6.89 -8.74 0.70
CA ARG A 28 7.74 -7.78 0.00
C ARG A 28 8.34 -8.36 -1.30
N PRO A 29 8.98 -9.54 -1.34
CA PRO A 29 9.47 -10.09 -2.60
C PRO A 29 8.34 -10.43 -3.57
N ALA A 30 7.22 -10.99 -3.09
CA ALA A 30 6.06 -11.25 -3.94
C ALA A 30 5.53 -9.97 -4.60
N ARG A 31 5.46 -8.86 -3.84
CA ARG A 31 5.07 -7.55 -4.36
C ARG A 31 6.04 -7.04 -5.44
N ASN A 32 7.35 -7.20 -5.24
CA ASN A 32 8.36 -6.78 -6.21
C ASN A 32 8.26 -7.61 -7.50
N ILE A 33 8.02 -8.93 -7.40
CA ILE A 33 7.80 -9.79 -8.58
C ILE A 33 6.55 -9.32 -9.35
N LEU A 34 5.44 -9.08 -8.64
CA LEU A 34 4.22 -8.57 -9.24
C LEU A 34 4.42 -7.20 -9.90
N PHE A 35 5.23 -6.33 -9.31
CA PHE A 35 5.61 -5.05 -9.91
C PHE A 35 6.29 -5.22 -11.24
N SER A 36 7.37 -5.99 -11.27
CA SER A 36 8.15 -6.22 -12.48
C SER A 36 7.28 -6.86 -13.55
N PHE A 37 6.41 -7.79 -13.18
CA PHE A 37 5.45 -8.38 -14.10
C PHE A 37 4.48 -7.35 -14.68
N GLN A 38 3.83 -6.53 -13.84
CA GLN A 38 2.87 -5.51 -14.27
C GLN A 38 3.53 -4.45 -15.14
N TYR A 39 4.69 -3.95 -14.72
CA TYR A 39 5.46 -2.94 -15.44
C TYR A 39 5.91 -3.47 -16.80
N ASN A 40 6.61 -4.61 -16.85
CA ASN A 40 7.13 -5.17 -18.09
C ASN A 40 6.04 -5.61 -19.07
N SER A 41 4.85 -5.99 -18.57
CA SER A 41 3.72 -6.36 -19.44
C SER A 41 2.98 -5.17 -20.03
N THR A 42 3.14 -3.98 -19.44
CA THR A 42 2.32 -2.80 -19.77
C THR A 42 3.13 -1.66 -20.38
N VAL A 43 4.37 -1.49 -19.92
CA VAL A 43 5.25 -0.39 -20.29
C VAL A 43 6.26 -0.93 -21.31
N SER A 44 6.16 -0.43 -22.53
CA SER A 44 7.14 -0.67 -23.60
C SER A 44 7.75 0.65 -24.07
N GLU A 45 8.95 0.61 -24.64
CA GLU A 45 9.58 1.81 -25.23
C GLU A 45 8.70 2.46 -26.30
N GLN A 46 7.94 1.66 -27.05
CA GLN A 46 7.01 2.15 -28.06
C GLN A 46 5.86 2.93 -27.41
N THR A 47 5.19 2.35 -26.40
CA THR A 47 4.09 3.04 -25.69
C THR A 47 4.55 4.34 -25.01
N LEU A 48 5.78 4.37 -24.47
CA LEU A 48 6.34 5.57 -23.85
C LEU A 48 6.54 6.69 -24.89
N LYS A 49 7.09 6.36 -26.06
CA LYS A 49 7.29 7.31 -27.16
C LYS A 49 5.96 7.83 -27.73
N GLU A 50 5.01 6.93 -27.98
CA GLU A 50 3.68 7.29 -28.52
C GLU A 50 2.92 8.23 -27.58
N GLN A 51 3.00 7.99 -26.28
CA GLN A 51 2.31 8.78 -25.26
C GLN A 51 3.09 10.03 -24.79
N LYS A 52 4.30 10.25 -25.30
CA LYS A 52 5.23 11.32 -24.83
C LYS A 52 5.45 11.26 -23.31
N ILE A 53 5.61 10.05 -22.78
CA ILE A 53 5.87 9.78 -21.37
C ILE A 53 7.33 9.36 -21.22
N GLU A 54 7.99 9.93 -20.22
CA GLU A 54 9.35 9.56 -19.84
C GLU A 54 9.35 8.85 -18.47
N VAL A 55 10.25 7.88 -18.31
CA VAL A 55 10.50 7.25 -17.01
C VAL A 55 11.62 8.04 -16.32
N ILE A 56 11.26 8.86 -15.34
CA ILE A 56 12.20 9.71 -14.60
C ILE A 56 13.00 8.88 -13.60
N THR A 57 12.33 7.93 -12.94
CA THR A 57 12.93 7.09 -11.92
C THR A 57 12.27 5.72 -11.95
N LEU A 58 13.09 4.67 -12.00
CA LEU A 58 12.68 3.28 -11.89
C LEU A 58 13.40 2.67 -10.69
N GLU A 59 12.71 2.61 -9.56
CA GLU A 59 13.14 1.86 -8.39
C GLU A 59 12.39 0.53 -8.34
N GLU A 60 12.90 -0.45 -7.59
CA GLU A 60 12.23 -1.75 -7.38
C GLU A 60 10.79 -1.62 -6.88
N ARG A 61 10.39 -0.45 -6.37
CA ARG A 61 9.17 -0.25 -5.57
C ARG A 61 8.33 0.93 -6.03
N ALA A 62 8.83 1.72 -6.97
CA ALA A 62 8.16 2.90 -7.48
C ALA A 62 8.63 3.24 -8.90
N VAL A 63 7.70 3.73 -9.72
CA VAL A 63 8.04 4.41 -10.99
C VAL A 63 7.54 5.83 -10.93
N ILE A 64 8.36 6.77 -11.38
CA ILE A 64 7.95 8.16 -11.60
C ILE A 64 7.87 8.38 -13.11
N PHE A 65 6.66 8.64 -13.60
CA PHE A 65 6.41 9.00 -14.99
C PHE A 65 6.38 10.52 -15.14
N GLY A 66 7.06 11.04 -16.16
CA GLY A 66 7.01 12.44 -16.58
C GLY A 66 6.23 12.61 -17.87
N TYR A 67 5.43 13.68 -17.97
CA TYR A 67 4.71 14.04 -19.20
C TYR A 67 4.97 15.49 -19.60
N GLY A 68 5.38 15.67 -20.86
CA GLY A 68 5.61 16.96 -21.53
C GLY A 68 7.09 17.30 -21.78
N GLU A 69 7.36 17.95 -22.92
CA GLU A 69 8.65 18.58 -23.22
C GLU A 69 8.73 19.93 -22.48
N ASN A 70 9.81 20.16 -21.73
CA ASN A 70 10.12 21.38 -20.96
C ASN A 70 9.51 21.49 -19.54
N GLN A 71 10.22 20.90 -18.58
CA GLN A 71 10.48 21.33 -17.17
C GLN A 71 9.33 21.74 -16.23
N ALA A 72 8.07 21.79 -16.67
CA ALA A 72 6.88 21.74 -15.82
C ALA A 72 6.23 20.34 -15.88
N ALA A 73 7.06 19.30 -15.98
CA ALA A 73 6.64 17.93 -16.21
C ALA A 73 5.64 17.49 -15.15
N LYS A 74 4.42 17.12 -15.58
CA LYS A 74 3.49 16.43 -14.68
C LYS A 74 4.15 15.11 -14.28
N ARG A 75 4.39 14.95 -12.98
CA ARG A 75 5.00 13.74 -12.42
C ARG A 75 3.92 12.89 -11.79
N TRP A 76 3.78 11.65 -12.25
CA TRP A 76 2.87 10.67 -11.67
C TRP A 76 3.65 9.58 -10.96
N HIS A 77 3.31 9.33 -9.70
CA HIS A 77 3.97 8.33 -8.88
C HIS A 77 3.15 7.05 -8.92
N TYR A 78 3.78 5.98 -9.39
CA TYR A 78 3.23 4.64 -9.31
C TYR A 78 3.96 3.88 -8.22
N THR A 79 3.23 3.46 -7.19
CA THR A 79 3.74 2.60 -6.12
C THR A 79 2.77 1.46 -5.90
N ILE A 80 3.26 0.25 -5.67
CA ILE A 80 2.37 -0.89 -5.44
C ILE A 80 1.86 -0.92 -3.99
N PRO A 81 0.56 -1.26 -3.80
CA PRO A 81 -0.02 -1.56 -2.50
C PRO A 81 0.72 -2.64 -1.70
N PHE A 82 0.30 -2.92 -0.46
CA PHE A 82 1.08 -3.71 0.50
C PHE A 82 2.44 -3.07 0.80
N GLY A 83 2.48 -1.73 0.88
CA GLY A 83 3.65 -0.95 1.25
C GLY A 83 3.78 -0.74 2.77
N ILE A 84 4.48 0.34 3.15
CA ILE A 84 4.65 0.71 4.56
C ILE A 84 3.31 0.96 5.27
N TYR A 85 2.33 1.56 4.57
CA TYR A 85 0.99 1.81 5.11
C TYR A 85 0.28 0.53 5.56
N PHE A 86 0.45 -0.57 4.81
CA PHE A 86 -0.09 -1.87 5.20
C PHE A 86 0.51 -2.36 6.52
N VAL A 87 1.84 -2.35 6.62
CA VAL A 87 2.56 -2.87 7.79
C VAL A 87 2.25 -2.04 9.02
N LEU A 88 2.29 -0.72 8.90
CA LEU A 88 1.99 0.19 10.01
C LEU A 88 0.54 0.03 10.47
N SER A 89 -0.42 0.01 9.55
CA SER A 89 -1.83 -0.22 9.91
C SER A 89 -2.05 -1.59 10.53
N LEU A 90 -1.42 -2.64 10.01
CA LEU A 90 -1.55 -3.98 10.57
C LEU A 90 -0.99 -4.04 12.00
N ALA A 91 0.17 -3.45 12.25
CA ALA A 91 0.74 -3.36 13.59
C ALA A 91 -0.17 -2.57 14.56
N LEU A 92 -0.69 -1.43 14.09
CA LEU A 92 -1.60 -0.56 14.86
C LEU A 92 -3.00 -1.16 15.05
N LEU A 93 -3.42 -2.12 14.23
CA LEU A 93 -4.64 -2.91 14.45
C LEU A 93 -4.41 -4.04 15.46
N ILE A 94 -3.23 -4.68 15.45
CA ILE A 94 -2.90 -5.76 16.39
C ILE A 94 -2.74 -5.23 17.82
N MET A 95 -2.16 -4.02 17.98
CA MET A 95 -1.88 -3.43 19.29
C MET A 95 -3.14 -3.26 20.20
N PRO A 96 -4.26 -2.66 19.76
CA PRO A 96 -5.50 -2.60 20.54
C PRO A 96 -6.21 -3.97 20.62
N GLY A 97 -5.80 -4.96 19.81
CA GLY A 97 -6.50 -6.24 19.68
C GLY A 97 -7.69 -6.12 18.74
N GLY A 98 -7.52 -5.39 17.62
CA GLY A 98 -8.53 -5.22 16.60
C GLY A 98 -9.09 -6.55 16.11
N LYS A 99 -10.39 -6.59 15.83
CA LYS A 99 -11.08 -7.80 15.37
C LYS A 99 -10.45 -8.29 14.07
N ARG A 100 -10.39 -9.63 13.90
CA ARG A 100 -9.92 -10.27 12.66
C ARG A 100 -10.59 -9.70 11.39
N LYS A 101 -11.86 -9.27 11.51
CA LYS A 101 -12.60 -8.59 10.45
C LYS A 101 -11.91 -7.31 9.94
N LEU A 102 -11.35 -6.48 10.82
CA LEU A 102 -10.65 -5.25 10.41
C LEU A 102 -9.32 -5.55 9.71
N ILE A 103 -8.61 -6.57 10.17
CA ILE A 103 -7.40 -7.06 9.50
C ILE A 103 -7.74 -7.58 8.10
N LEU A 104 -8.83 -8.34 7.95
CA LEU A 104 -9.31 -8.81 6.65
C LEU A 104 -9.69 -7.65 5.73
N ILE A 105 -10.38 -6.62 6.24
CA ILE A 105 -10.73 -5.43 5.47
C ILE A 105 -9.46 -4.71 4.99
N LEU A 106 -8.43 -4.58 5.85
CA LEU A 106 -7.14 -4.00 5.46
C LEU A 106 -6.53 -4.76 4.26
N VAL A 107 -6.49 -6.09 4.34
CA VAL A 107 -5.97 -6.94 3.25
C VAL A 107 -6.77 -6.73 1.95
N ILE A 108 -8.11 -6.69 2.05
CA ILE A 108 -8.99 -6.45 0.89
C ILE A 108 -8.73 -5.08 0.26
N ILE A 109 -8.58 -4.02 1.06
CA ILE A 109 -8.27 -2.67 0.56
C ILE A 109 -7.01 -2.68 -0.30
N HIS A 110 -5.95 -3.38 0.12
CA HIS A 110 -4.72 -3.44 -0.65
C HIS A 110 -4.82 -4.31 -1.89
N PHE A 111 -5.60 -5.41 -1.87
CA PHE A 111 -5.87 -6.18 -3.09
C PHE A 111 -6.66 -5.38 -4.12
N ILE A 112 -7.72 -4.68 -3.68
CA ILE A 112 -8.50 -3.80 -4.56
C ILE A 112 -7.61 -2.69 -5.12
N ALA A 113 -6.80 -2.07 -4.26
CA ALA A 113 -5.86 -1.04 -4.71
C ALA A 113 -4.85 -1.60 -5.72
N MET A 114 -4.46 -2.87 -5.62
CA MET A 114 -3.49 -3.47 -6.54
C MET A 114 -4.15 -3.71 -7.90
N ALA A 115 -5.36 -4.24 -7.91
CA ALA A 115 -6.14 -4.42 -9.14
C ALA A 115 -6.42 -3.08 -9.83
N ALA A 116 -6.87 -2.07 -9.07
CA ALA A 116 -7.14 -0.74 -9.62
C ALA A 116 -5.87 -0.05 -10.13
N ALA A 117 -4.74 -0.17 -9.43
CA ALA A 117 -3.47 0.38 -9.91
C ALA A 117 -2.99 -0.33 -11.19
N SER A 118 -3.21 -1.63 -11.32
CA SER A 118 -2.89 -2.37 -12.56
C SER A 118 -3.73 -1.87 -13.73
N LEU A 119 -5.02 -1.68 -13.50
CA LEU A 119 -5.95 -1.16 -14.51
C LEU A 119 -5.58 0.25 -14.95
N LEU A 120 -5.28 1.14 -14.00
CA LEU A 120 -4.90 2.53 -14.27
C LEU A 120 -3.55 2.66 -14.98
N LEU A 121 -2.60 1.78 -14.65
CA LEU A 121 -1.33 1.72 -15.39
C LEU A 121 -1.58 1.28 -16.83
N TRP A 122 -2.40 0.24 -17.03
CA TRP A 122 -2.73 -0.26 -18.36
C TRP A 122 -3.47 0.77 -19.21
N THR A 123 -4.52 1.41 -18.68
CA THR A 123 -5.25 2.47 -19.41
C THR A 123 -4.41 3.72 -19.62
N GLY A 124 -3.52 4.04 -18.66
CA GLY A 124 -2.60 5.17 -18.76
C GLY A 124 -1.57 5.03 -19.89
N MET A 125 -1.05 3.81 -20.10
CA MET A 125 -0.05 3.53 -21.13
C MET A 125 -0.66 3.27 -22.51
N ASN A 126 -1.84 2.65 -22.57
CA ASN A 126 -2.42 2.20 -23.85
C ASN A 126 -3.54 3.11 -24.38
N TRP A 127 -4.12 3.99 -23.55
CA TRP A 127 -5.27 4.78 -23.96
C TRP A 127 -5.10 6.28 -23.74
N HIS A 128 -4.89 6.74 -22.50
CA HIS A 128 -4.72 8.17 -22.23
C HIS A 128 -3.84 8.42 -20.98
N PRO A 129 -2.74 9.22 -21.07
CA PRO A 129 -1.77 9.39 -19.98
C PRO A 129 -2.36 9.93 -18.67
N ASN A 130 -3.40 10.76 -18.75
CA ASN A 130 -4.12 11.29 -17.59
C ASN A 130 -4.64 10.20 -16.63
N TRP A 131 -4.87 8.96 -17.07
CA TRP A 131 -5.23 7.87 -16.16
C TRP A 131 -4.13 7.55 -15.14
N LEU A 132 -2.86 7.86 -15.44
CA LEU A 132 -1.74 7.72 -14.50
C LEU A 132 -1.85 8.66 -13.30
N MET A 133 -2.63 9.75 -13.40
CA MET A 133 -2.97 10.58 -12.24
C MET A 133 -3.69 9.76 -11.16
N GLY A 134 -4.50 8.77 -11.55
CA GLY A 134 -5.16 7.87 -10.62
C GLY A 134 -4.17 7.08 -9.76
N LEU A 135 -3.02 6.69 -10.32
CA LEU A 135 -1.96 6.00 -9.57
C LEU A 135 -1.40 6.87 -8.45
N ASP A 136 -1.15 8.15 -8.76
CA ASP A 136 -0.64 9.13 -7.81
C ASP A 136 -1.67 9.39 -6.69
N LEU A 137 -2.95 9.58 -7.05
CA LEU A 137 -4.04 9.74 -6.08
C LEU A 137 -4.20 8.52 -5.17
N MET A 138 -4.06 7.33 -5.72
CA MET A 138 -4.15 6.10 -4.94
C MET A 138 -2.99 5.95 -3.96
N ALA A 139 -1.76 6.19 -4.43
CA ALA A 139 -0.55 6.08 -3.62
C ALA A 139 -0.53 7.10 -2.48
N ARG A 140 -0.93 8.35 -2.75
CA ARG A 140 -0.85 9.47 -1.80
C ARG A 140 -2.05 9.57 -0.87
N TYR A 141 -3.24 9.18 -1.33
CA TYR A 141 -4.47 9.40 -0.58
C TYR A 141 -5.21 8.10 -0.29
N LEU A 142 -5.66 7.37 -1.32
CA LEU A 142 -6.60 6.26 -1.11
C LEU A 142 -6.01 5.15 -0.21
N ILE A 143 -4.77 4.73 -0.48
CA ILE A 143 -4.12 3.67 0.28
C ILE A 143 -3.84 4.13 1.72
N PRO A 144 -3.20 5.30 1.98
CA PRO A 144 -3.01 5.80 3.33
C PRO A 144 -4.31 5.96 4.11
N PHE A 145 -5.32 6.63 3.53
CA PHE A 145 -6.60 6.86 4.21
C PHE A 145 -7.37 5.57 4.47
N GLY A 146 -7.44 4.66 3.49
CA GLY A 146 -8.06 3.36 3.67
C GLY A 146 -7.38 2.50 4.74
N SER A 147 -6.05 2.53 4.78
CA SER A 147 -5.26 1.75 5.74
C SER A 147 -5.39 2.30 7.15
N PHE A 148 -5.20 3.60 7.34
CA PHE A 148 -5.20 4.22 8.67
C PHE A 148 -6.61 4.50 9.20
N GLY A 149 -7.60 4.66 8.32
CA GLY A 149 -9.00 4.84 8.71
C GLY A 149 -9.59 3.67 9.51
N LEU A 150 -8.99 2.48 9.42
CA LEU A 150 -9.39 1.31 10.22
C LEU A 150 -8.94 1.40 11.68
N ILE A 151 -7.94 2.23 11.99
CA ILE A 151 -7.36 2.31 13.33
C ILE A 151 -8.35 2.93 14.33
N PRO A 152 -8.97 4.10 14.08
CA PRO A 152 -10.01 4.64 14.97
C PRO A 152 -11.14 3.64 15.21
N LEU A 153 -11.56 2.90 14.18
CA LEU A 153 -12.61 1.87 14.31
C LEU A 153 -12.20 0.75 15.27
N ALA A 154 -10.93 0.33 15.26
CA ALA A 154 -10.43 -0.67 16.19
C ALA A 154 -10.48 -0.17 17.64
N TYR A 155 -10.12 1.09 17.88
CA TYR A 155 -10.19 1.70 19.21
C TYR A 155 -11.63 1.83 19.72
N ILE A 156 -12.56 2.28 18.88
CA ILE A 156 -13.99 2.36 19.24
C ILE A 156 -14.54 0.97 19.60
N GLN A 157 -14.23 -0.06 18.80
CA GLN A 157 -14.66 -1.43 19.09
C GLN A 157 -14.08 -1.97 20.39
N GLN A 158 -12.81 -1.67 20.68
CA GLN A 158 -12.18 -2.06 21.92
C GLN A 158 -12.86 -1.41 23.13
N LYS A 159 -13.13 -0.09 23.06
CA LYS A 159 -13.81 0.65 24.13
C LYS A 159 -15.18 0.04 24.44
N ASN A 160 -16.01 -0.17 23.43
CA ASN A 160 -17.36 -0.73 23.60
C ASN A 160 -17.33 -2.16 24.16
N THR A 161 -16.31 -2.94 23.82
CA THR A 161 -16.13 -4.31 24.37
C THR A 161 -15.74 -4.27 25.85
N ASN A 162 -14.98 -3.26 26.29
CA ASN A 162 -14.63 -3.12 27.70
C ASN A 162 -15.81 -2.59 28.54
N GLU A 163 -16.60 -1.66 28.01
CA GLU A 163 -17.79 -1.12 28.70
C GLU A 163 -18.93 -2.13 28.82
N GLY A 164 -19.10 -3.04 27.85
CA GLY A 164 -20.13 -4.09 27.93
C GLY A 164 -19.76 -5.31 28.79
N ASN A 165 -18.54 -5.37 29.32
CA ASN A 165 -18.06 -6.44 30.23
C ASN A 165 -17.82 -5.92 31.66
N ALA A 166 -18.10 -4.65 31.92
CA ALA A 166 -18.05 -4.02 33.25
C ALA A 166 -19.47 -3.96 33.83
#